data_AF-A0A2G6MXX3-F1
#
_entry.id   AF-A0A2G6MXX3-F1
#
_cell.length_a   1.000
_cell.length_b   1.000
_cell.length_c   1.000
_cell.angle_alpha   90.00
_cell.angle_beta   90.00
_cell.angle_gamma   90.00
#
_symmetry.space_group_name_H-M   'P 1'
#
loop_
_entity.id
_entity.type
_entity.pdbx_description
1 polymer ?
#
loop_
_entity_poly.entity_id
_entity_poly.type
_entity_poly.pdbx_seq_one_letter_code
_entity_poly.pdbx_strand_id
1 'polypeptide(L)'
;MENKIMKKEYRTIGTIGGTALLGLTSAASASAMSFTGTDAATNITIHDGTSAHNPSGNAGATGYTGTGTGAEDQETEPGTARSQHGDRERVFLDGYESGMAGGYDFVNGYDKTDSGDIFLSTDDDYASTSGNHGYEYVLDPDFNTDTYKVYQLDSGSTIEKVTYASSSNPCRYHHGDNSDDLSPADGSFVFTSGVTTDFDGGTHYALTDFDLSLPGASQKFYSHFTMTCGNDTFIGKGQTPVPEPATLFLFGAGIAGLTSRRSARKR
;
A
#
# COMPACT_ATOMS: atom_id res chain seq x y z
N MET A 1 -22.40 -8.38 -65.01
CA MET A 1 -22.71 -8.53 -63.57
C MET A 1 -22.43 -7.20 -62.92
N GLU A 2 -23.44 -6.34 -62.80
CA GLU A 2 -23.32 -5.00 -62.18
C GLU A 2 -23.41 -5.12 -60.66
N ASN A 3 -22.35 -4.70 -59.96
CA ASN A 3 -22.30 -4.67 -58.51
C ASN A 3 -22.96 -3.39 -57.98
N LYS A 4 -24.11 -3.57 -57.32
CA LYS A 4 -24.90 -2.52 -56.68
C LYS A 4 -24.30 -2.20 -55.30
N ILE A 5 -23.55 -1.10 -55.21
CA ILE A 5 -22.99 -0.61 -53.95
C ILE A 5 -24.11 -0.01 -53.10
N MET A 6 -24.47 -0.69 -51.99
CA MET A 6 -25.39 -0.16 -50.99
C MET A 6 -24.65 0.80 -50.06
N LYS A 7 -24.94 2.10 -50.18
CA LYS A 7 -24.54 3.12 -49.20
C LYS A 7 -25.38 2.95 -47.94
N LYS A 8 -24.72 2.70 -46.81
CA LYS A 8 -25.32 2.60 -45.48
C LYS A 8 -25.33 4.02 -44.88
N GLU A 9 -26.50 4.63 -44.77
CA GLU A 9 -26.65 5.91 -44.07
C GLU A 9 -26.64 5.67 -42.55
N TYR A 10 -25.63 6.19 -41.87
CA TYR A 10 -25.59 6.22 -40.41
C TYR A 10 -26.31 7.47 -39.92
N ARG A 11 -27.41 7.28 -39.21
CA ARG A 11 -28.11 8.35 -38.48
C ARG A 11 -27.35 8.68 -37.21
N THR A 12 -26.83 9.90 -37.14
CA THR A 12 -26.28 10.50 -35.92
C THR A 12 -27.39 10.65 -34.87
N ILE A 13 -27.31 9.87 -33.79
CA ILE A 13 -28.18 10.01 -32.62
C ILE A 13 -27.62 11.15 -31.75
N GLY A 14 -28.53 12.03 -31.35
CA GLY A 14 -28.24 13.32 -30.76
C GLY A 14 -27.60 13.28 -29.38
N THR A 15 -26.86 14.36 -29.15
CA THR A 15 -26.33 14.93 -27.92
C THR A 15 -27.19 14.65 -26.68
N ILE A 16 -26.65 13.87 -25.74
CA ILE A 16 -27.15 13.75 -24.36
C ILE A 16 -26.41 14.77 -23.50
N GLY A 17 -27.17 15.49 -22.68
CA GLY A 17 -26.76 16.68 -21.95
C GLY A 17 -25.55 16.49 -21.04
N GLY A 18 -24.69 17.52 -21.04
CA GLY A 18 -23.58 17.65 -20.12
C GLY A 18 -24.07 17.79 -18.68
N THR A 19 -23.78 16.77 -17.88
CA THR A 19 -23.86 16.87 -16.43
C THR A 19 -22.58 17.58 -15.99
N ALA A 20 -22.72 18.80 -15.49
CA ALA A 20 -21.59 19.54 -14.92
C ALA A 20 -21.15 18.84 -13.63
N LEU A 21 -20.14 17.97 -13.76
CA LEU A 21 -19.45 17.36 -12.63
C LEU A 21 -18.63 18.47 -11.97
N LEU A 22 -19.13 19.00 -10.85
CA LEU A 22 -18.37 19.86 -9.95
C LEU A 22 -17.26 19.02 -9.32
N GLY A 23 -16.13 18.93 -10.03
CA GLY A 23 -14.90 18.37 -9.49
C GLY A 23 -14.41 19.23 -8.35
N LEU A 24 -14.68 18.80 -7.12
CA LEU A 24 -14.08 19.36 -5.93
C LEU A 24 -12.60 18.90 -5.93
N THR A 25 -11.71 19.67 -6.54
CA THR A 25 -10.27 19.37 -6.46
C THR A 25 -9.79 19.78 -5.07
N SER A 26 -9.84 18.85 -4.12
CA SER A 26 -9.13 19.01 -2.85
C SER A 26 -7.64 19.07 -3.14
N ALA A 27 -7.05 20.25 -2.96
CA ALA A 27 -5.60 20.38 -2.91
C ALA A 27 -5.12 19.69 -1.63
N ALA A 28 -4.77 18.41 -1.72
CA ALA A 28 -4.06 17.71 -0.66
C ALA A 28 -2.72 18.43 -0.47
N SER A 29 -2.52 19.01 0.71
CA SER A 29 -1.20 19.52 1.09
C SER A 29 -0.39 18.31 1.54
N ALA A 30 0.49 17.79 0.67
CA ALA A 30 1.41 16.73 1.02
C ALA A 30 2.31 17.23 2.16
N SER A 31 2.11 16.69 3.37
CA SER A 31 3.04 16.89 4.47
C SER A 31 4.03 15.76 4.36
N ALA A 32 5.25 16.05 3.92
CA ALA A 32 6.25 14.99 3.76
C ALA A 32 6.50 14.32 5.11
N MET A 33 6.30 13.01 5.17
CA MET A 33 6.52 12.24 6.38
C MET A 33 8.01 12.37 6.76
N SER A 34 8.31 13.02 7.89
CA SER A 34 9.69 13.27 8.26
C SER A 34 10.33 12.01 8.82
N PHE A 35 11.29 11.48 8.09
CA PHE A 35 12.09 10.34 8.53
C PHE A 35 13.10 10.71 9.66
N THR A 36 13.25 12.00 10.00
CA THR A 36 14.38 12.50 10.82
C THR A 36 14.16 12.59 12.34
N GLY A 37 13.09 12.00 12.88
CA GLY A 37 13.08 11.58 14.29
C GLY A 37 12.00 12.16 15.22
N THR A 38 11.62 11.28 16.15
CA THR A 38 10.97 11.47 17.46
C THR A 38 9.48 11.78 17.60
N ASP A 39 8.78 12.38 16.64
CA ASP A 39 7.31 12.34 16.60
C ASP A 39 6.85 11.27 15.60
N ALA A 40 7.39 10.06 15.85
CA ALA A 40 7.81 9.11 14.84
C ALA A 40 6.70 8.18 14.35
N ALA A 41 6.55 8.11 13.02
CA ALA A 41 5.81 7.05 12.34
C ALA A 41 5.97 5.70 13.06
N THR A 42 4.86 5.07 13.40
CA THR A 42 4.84 3.82 14.19
C THR A 42 5.43 2.70 13.34
N ASN A 43 6.41 1.95 13.84
CA ASN A 43 6.84 0.71 13.19
C ASN A 43 5.70 -0.30 13.25
N ILE A 44 5.15 -0.66 12.08
CA ILE A 44 4.06 -1.63 11.97
C ILE A 44 4.51 -2.95 11.35
N THR A 45 5.82 -3.15 11.14
CA THR A 45 6.36 -4.40 10.64
C THR A 45 5.98 -5.58 11.52
N ILE A 46 5.57 -6.70 10.90
CA ILE A 46 5.31 -7.96 11.58
C ILE A 46 6.11 -9.08 10.94
N HIS A 47 6.41 -10.10 11.75
CA HIS A 47 7.04 -11.33 11.29
C HIS A 47 6.13 -12.06 10.29
N ASP A 48 6.63 -12.34 9.10
CA ASP A 48 5.90 -12.99 8.01
C ASP A 48 5.57 -14.49 8.24
N GLY A 49 6.31 -15.15 9.14
CA GLY A 49 6.15 -16.56 9.47
C GLY A 49 6.93 -17.51 8.56
N THR A 50 7.66 -16.97 7.58
CA THR A 50 8.40 -17.73 6.55
C THR A 50 9.91 -17.72 6.76
N SER A 51 10.41 -16.82 7.61
CA SER A 51 11.76 -16.98 8.14
C SER A 51 11.88 -18.38 8.78
N ALA A 52 12.93 -19.10 8.40
CA ALA A 52 13.33 -20.28 9.14
C ALA A 52 13.92 -19.80 10.47
N HIS A 53 13.09 -19.27 11.37
CA HIS A 53 13.46 -18.92 12.71
C HIS A 53 14.00 -20.19 13.35
N ASN A 54 15.32 -20.29 13.36
CA ASN A 54 16.02 -21.33 14.09
C ASN A 54 16.58 -20.68 15.35
N PRO A 55 15.75 -20.49 16.40
CA PRO A 55 16.21 -19.94 17.67
C PRO A 55 17.26 -20.84 18.34
N SER A 56 17.48 -22.05 17.81
CA SER A 56 18.43 -23.03 18.34
C SER A 56 19.83 -22.97 17.70
N GLY A 57 20.09 -22.05 16.75
CA GLY A 57 21.44 -21.89 16.16
C GLY A 57 21.94 -23.12 15.38
N ASN A 58 21.05 -24.03 14.98
CA ASN A 58 21.42 -25.20 14.20
C ASN A 58 21.68 -24.81 12.74
N ALA A 59 22.90 -25.01 12.27
CA ALA A 59 23.45 -24.58 10.97
C ALA A 59 22.83 -25.25 9.71
N GLY A 60 21.56 -25.67 9.75
CA GLY A 60 20.87 -26.37 8.66
C GLY A 60 19.65 -25.64 8.08
N ALA A 61 19.21 -24.53 8.67
CA ALA A 61 18.17 -23.66 8.11
C ALA A 61 18.84 -22.45 7.46
N THR A 62 18.67 -22.27 6.17
CA THR A 62 19.43 -21.32 5.34
C THR A 62 18.74 -19.94 5.19
N GLY A 63 17.89 -19.53 6.13
CA GLY A 63 17.41 -18.14 6.23
C GLY A 63 18.32 -17.32 7.15
N TYR A 64 18.36 -15.99 6.99
CA TYR A 64 18.95 -15.12 8.02
C TYR A 64 17.91 -14.90 9.12
N THR A 65 18.35 -14.79 10.38
CA THR A 65 17.43 -14.42 11.47
C THR A 65 17.52 -12.92 11.58
N GLY A 66 16.49 -12.21 11.13
CA GLY A 66 16.49 -10.78 11.24
C GLY A 66 16.40 -10.31 12.70
N THR A 67 16.63 -9.02 12.88
CA THR A 67 16.61 -8.34 14.17
C THR A 67 15.51 -7.27 14.21
N GLY A 68 15.48 -6.44 15.25
CA GLY A 68 14.50 -5.36 15.34
C GLY A 68 13.04 -5.84 15.50
N THR A 69 12.11 -4.98 15.09
CA THR A 69 10.66 -5.25 15.16
C THR A 69 10.27 -6.25 14.08
N GLY A 70 9.54 -7.30 14.46
CA GLY A 70 9.16 -8.35 13.52
C GLY A 70 10.28 -9.33 13.19
N ALA A 71 11.52 -9.07 13.63
CA ALA A 71 12.72 -9.81 13.19
C ALA A 71 12.92 -9.74 11.66
N GLU A 72 12.56 -8.60 11.05
CA GLU A 72 12.69 -8.36 9.60
C GLU A 72 14.00 -7.64 9.25
N ASP A 73 14.69 -7.01 10.21
CA ASP A 73 15.94 -6.28 9.89
C ASP A 73 17.07 -7.27 9.56
N GLN A 74 17.68 -7.20 8.38
CA GLN A 74 18.57 -8.23 7.82
C GLN A 74 17.90 -9.57 7.47
N GLU A 75 16.58 -9.65 7.37
CA GLU A 75 15.86 -10.89 7.01
C GLU A 75 15.83 -11.12 5.49
N THR A 76 15.95 -12.38 5.08
CA THR A 76 15.70 -12.79 3.69
C THR A 76 15.08 -14.18 3.65
N GLU A 77 14.17 -14.43 2.70
CA GLU A 77 13.52 -15.73 2.52
C GLU A 77 14.52 -16.89 2.37
N PRO A 78 14.15 -18.12 2.78
CA PRO A 78 14.94 -19.30 2.51
C PRO A 78 15.24 -19.51 1.02
N GLY A 79 16.52 -19.48 0.66
CA GLY A 79 16.99 -19.77 -0.70
C GLY A 79 17.14 -18.54 -1.60
N THR A 80 17.01 -17.34 -1.04
CA THR A 80 17.18 -16.08 -1.77
C THR A 80 18.52 -15.41 -1.45
N ALA A 81 18.80 -14.26 -2.09
CA ALA A 81 20.09 -13.59 -2.00
C ALA A 81 20.23 -12.84 -0.67
N ARG A 82 21.29 -13.16 0.07
CA ARG A 82 21.61 -12.55 1.37
C ARG A 82 22.52 -11.34 1.21
N SER A 83 21.92 -10.22 0.86
CA SER A 83 22.65 -8.96 0.73
C SER A 83 21.76 -7.80 1.10
N GLN A 84 22.35 -6.68 1.50
CA GLN A 84 21.63 -5.42 1.73
C GLN A 84 20.67 -5.07 0.59
N HIS A 85 21.04 -5.39 -0.65
CA HIS A 85 20.21 -5.07 -1.81
C HIS A 85 18.91 -5.87 -1.88
N GLY A 86 18.75 -6.94 -1.12
CA GLY A 86 17.52 -7.74 -1.10
C GLY A 86 16.71 -7.58 0.18
N ASP A 87 17.16 -6.69 1.07
CA ASP A 87 16.80 -6.61 2.48
C ASP A 87 15.80 -5.47 2.72
N ARG A 88 14.72 -5.76 3.45
CA ARG A 88 13.67 -4.79 3.81
C ARG A 88 13.48 -4.78 5.31
N GLU A 89 13.49 -3.58 5.87
CA GLU A 89 13.78 -3.41 7.28
C GLU A 89 12.53 -3.00 8.06
N ARG A 90 11.73 -2.09 7.49
CA ARG A 90 10.58 -1.50 8.19
C ARG A 90 9.42 -1.00 7.33
N VAL A 91 8.20 -1.36 7.71
CA VAL A 91 6.96 -0.68 7.33
C VAL A 91 6.57 0.25 8.48
N PHE A 92 6.12 1.46 8.16
CA PHE A 92 5.71 2.44 9.16
C PHE A 92 4.43 3.17 8.78
N LEU A 93 3.74 3.67 9.79
CA LEU A 93 2.47 4.39 9.65
C LEU A 93 2.49 5.68 10.49
N ASP A 94 2.19 6.81 9.86
CA ASP A 94 1.95 8.10 10.51
C ASP A 94 0.56 8.64 10.10
N GLY A 95 -0.40 8.54 11.02
CA GLY A 95 -1.79 8.84 10.69
C GLY A 95 -2.32 7.92 9.58
N TYR A 96 -2.57 8.48 8.39
CA TYR A 96 -2.98 7.72 7.21
C TYR A 96 -1.84 7.47 6.24
N GLU A 97 -0.67 8.05 6.46
CA GLU A 97 0.46 7.93 5.55
C GLU A 97 1.30 6.70 5.94
N SER A 98 1.39 5.76 5.02
CA SER A 98 2.25 4.60 5.14
C SER A 98 3.54 4.81 4.37
N GLY A 99 4.57 4.11 4.79
CA GLY A 99 5.78 3.97 4.00
C GLY A 99 6.60 2.77 4.40
N MET A 100 7.68 2.59 3.67
CA MET A 100 8.62 1.49 3.85
C MET A 100 10.05 1.96 3.66
N ALA A 101 10.97 1.26 4.32
CA ALA A 101 12.39 1.50 4.18
C ALA A 101 13.17 0.19 4.19
N GLY A 102 14.27 0.17 3.45
CA GLY A 102 15.25 -0.91 3.51
C GLY A 102 16.46 -0.72 2.63
N GLY A 103 17.31 -1.74 2.56
CA GLY A 103 18.52 -1.72 1.77
C GLY A 103 18.29 -1.85 0.26
N TYR A 104 17.12 -2.35 -0.12
CA TYR A 104 16.67 -2.40 -1.51
C TYR A 104 16.39 -1.02 -2.09
N ASP A 105 16.94 -0.72 -3.27
CA ASP A 105 16.63 0.50 -4.02
C ASP A 105 15.28 0.33 -4.71
N PHE A 106 14.22 0.85 -4.08
CA PHE A 106 12.85 0.69 -4.58
C PHE A 106 12.61 1.32 -5.97
N VAL A 107 13.46 2.24 -6.44
CA VAL A 107 13.29 2.89 -7.75
C VAL A 107 14.11 2.16 -8.81
N ASN A 108 15.38 1.86 -8.51
CA ASN A 108 16.30 1.30 -9.50
C ASN A 108 16.36 -0.24 -9.48
N GLY A 109 15.80 -0.87 -8.46
CA GLY A 109 15.87 -2.31 -8.25
C GLY A 109 17.29 -2.84 -8.04
N TYR A 110 17.47 -4.14 -8.24
CA TYR A 110 18.77 -4.81 -8.15
C TYR A 110 18.80 -6.06 -9.03
N ASP A 111 19.90 -6.33 -9.75
CA ASP A 111 20.10 -7.52 -10.59
C ASP A 111 18.88 -7.96 -11.45
N LYS A 112 18.21 -6.98 -12.09
CA LYS A 112 17.00 -7.14 -12.92
C LYS A 112 15.74 -7.56 -12.15
N THR A 113 15.75 -7.37 -10.84
CA THR A 113 14.56 -7.47 -10.01
C THR A 113 14.03 -6.07 -9.82
N ASP A 114 12.77 -5.88 -10.19
CA ASP A 114 12.08 -4.61 -10.08
C ASP A 114 11.22 -4.61 -8.82
N SER A 115 10.86 -3.42 -8.34
CA SER A 115 9.85 -3.29 -7.30
C SER A 115 8.52 -3.86 -7.78
N GLY A 116 7.82 -4.49 -6.85
CA GLY A 116 6.43 -4.86 -7.02
C GLY A 116 5.49 -3.77 -6.52
N ASP A 117 4.25 -4.18 -6.31
CA ASP A 117 3.17 -3.33 -5.84
C ASP A 117 2.97 -3.50 -4.34
N ILE A 118 2.16 -2.62 -3.74
CA ILE A 118 1.80 -2.71 -2.31
C ILE A 118 0.36 -3.21 -2.21
N PHE A 119 0.20 -4.45 -1.77
CA PHE A 119 -1.10 -5.07 -1.59
C PHE A 119 -1.65 -4.79 -0.19
N LEU A 120 -2.94 -4.50 -0.08
CA LEU A 120 -3.61 -4.21 1.19
C LEU A 120 -4.77 -5.16 1.44
N SER A 121 -4.80 -5.72 2.64
CA SER A 121 -5.94 -6.45 3.20
C SER A 121 -6.49 -5.66 4.38
N THR A 122 -7.81 -5.67 4.52
CA THR A 122 -8.57 -4.97 5.57
C THR A 122 -9.16 -5.94 6.60
N ASP A 123 -8.89 -7.24 6.44
CA ASP A 123 -9.25 -8.30 7.37
C ASP A 123 -8.05 -9.20 7.69
N ASP A 124 -8.29 -10.30 8.38
CA ASP A 124 -7.23 -11.22 8.84
C ASP A 124 -6.93 -12.35 7.81
N ASP A 125 -7.47 -12.32 6.58
CA ASP A 125 -7.26 -13.32 5.50
C ASP A 125 -6.09 -12.99 4.56
N TYR A 126 -5.24 -12.01 4.91
CA TYR A 126 -4.05 -11.64 4.14
C TYR A 126 -3.12 -12.84 3.86
N ALA A 127 -2.38 -12.78 2.75
CA ALA A 127 -1.46 -13.83 2.28
C ALA A 127 -2.13 -15.22 2.09
N SER A 128 -3.44 -15.25 1.81
CA SER A 128 -4.16 -16.45 1.42
C SER A 128 -3.55 -17.09 0.16
N THR A 129 -3.69 -18.40 0.00
CA THR A 129 -3.23 -19.09 -1.22
C THR A 129 -4.27 -19.07 -2.35
N SER A 130 -5.41 -18.40 -2.16
CA SER A 130 -6.56 -18.42 -3.06
C SER A 130 -6.84 -17.05 -3.68
N GLY A 131 -7.36 -17.03 -4.92
CA GLY A 131 -7.80 -15.81 -5.60
C GLY A 131 -6.76 -14.69 -5.58
N ASN A 132 -7.13 -13.55 -5.00
CA ASN A 132 -6.31 -12.35 -4.85
C ASN A 132 -5.35 -12.39 -3.66
N HIS A 133 -5.04 -13.58 -3.15
CA HIS A 133 -4.21 -13.78 -1.97
C HIS A 133 -4.72 -13.10 -0.70
N GLY A 134 -6.04 -12.89 -0.60
CA GLY A 134 -6.69 -12.25 0.54
C GLY A 134 -6.46 -10.75 0.64
N TYR A 135 -6.07 -10.11 -0.47
CA TYR A 135 -5.96 -8.66 -0.57
C TYR A 135 -7.18 -8.07 -1.29
N GLU A 136 -7.68 -6.94 -0.78
CA GLU A 136 -8.80 -6.21 -1.37
C GLU A 136 -8.36 -5.02 -2.21
N TYR A 137 -7.15 -4.51 -1.98
CA TYR A 137 -6.62 -3.37 -2.71
C TYR A 137 -5.16 -3.58 -3.10
N VAL A 138 -4.73 -2.85 -4.12
CA VAL A 138 -3.33 -2.74 -4.51
C VAL A 138 -3.00 -1.28 -4.82
N LEU A 139 -1.86 -0.81 -4.34
CA LEU A 139 -1.23 0.44 -4.76
C LEU A 139 -0.18 0.09 -5.79
N ASP A 140 -0.34 0.59 -7.01
CA ASP A 140 0.53 0.41 -8.18
C ASP A 140 1.40 1.67 -8.35
N PRO A 141 2.67 1.67 -7.87
CA PRO A 141 3.53 2.84 -7.93
C PRO A 141 4.21 3.00 -9.29
N ASP A 142 4.09 4.19 -9.89
CA ASP A 142 4.88 4.63 -11.03
C ASP A 142 6.11 5.42 -10.55
N PHE A 143 7.24 4.71 -10.50
CA PHE A 143 8.55 5.25 -10.09
C PHE A 143 9.15 6.28 -11.07
N ASN A 144 8.56 6.48 -12.25
CA ASN A 144 9.01 7.55 -13.15
C ASN A 144 8.39 8.90 -12.80
N THR A 145 7.23 8.89 -12.16
CA THR A 145 6.44 10.09 -11.85
C THR A 145 6.25 10.32 -10.37
N ASP A 146 6.77 9.43 -9.51
CA ASP A 146 6.59 9.46 -8.06
C ASP A 146 5.10 9.49 -7.65
N THR A 147 4.28 8.79 -8.42
CA THR A 147 2.82 8.68 -8.21
C THR A 147 2.39 7.24 -8.07
N TYR A 148 1.24 7.00 -7.46
CA TYR A 148 0.64 5.67 -7.44
C TYR A 148 -0.85 5.75 -7.73
N LYS A 149 -1.38 4.63 -8.23
CA LYS A 149 -2.82 4.41 -8.34
C LYS A 149 -3.25 3.36 -7.35
N VAL A 150 -4.47 3.48 -6.84
CA VAL A 150 -5.08 2.44 -6.01
C VAL A 150 -6.08 1.70 -6.87
N TYR A 151 -6.08 0.38 -6.82
CA TYR A 151 -7.10 -0.46 -7.45
C TYR A 151 -7.78 -1.32 -6.39
N GLN A 152 -9.10 -1.51 -6.55
CA GLN A 152 -9.82 -2.53 -5.79
C GLN A 152 -9.73 -3.87 -6.52
N LEU A 153 -9.28 -4.91 -5.81
CA LEU A 153 -9.14 -6.25 -6.34
C LEU A 153 -10.47 -7.02 -6.25
N ASP A 154 -10.76 -7.81 -7.28
CA ASP A 154 -11.93 -8.67 -7.37
C ASP A 154 -11.61 -10.03 -8.01
N SER A 155 -12.59 -10.90 -8.21
CA SER A 155 -12.36 -12.23 -8.79
C SER A 155 -11.81 -12.26 -10.22
N GLY A 156 -11.86 -11.14 -10.95
CA GLY A 156 -11.30 -10.97 -12.28
C GLY A 156 -9.89 -10.37 -12.30
N SER A 157 -9.41 -9.89 -11.16
CA SER A 157 -8.06 -9.33 -11.01
C SER A 157 -6.99 -10.35 -11.36
N THR A 158 -5.97 -9.91 -12.11
CA THR A 158 -4.84 -10.75 -12.50
C THR A 158 -3.60 -10.31 -11.74
N ILE A 159 -2.93 -11.25 -11.09
CA ILE A 159 -1.79 -10.99 -10.23
C ILE A 159 -0.59 -11.81 -10.70
N GLU A 160 0.56 -11.17 -10.80
CA GLU A 160 1.87 -11.75 -11.05
C GLU A 160 2.44 -12.33 -9.76
N LYS A 161 3.08 -13.50 -9.90
CA LYS A 161 3.76 -14.20 -8.82
C LYS A 161 5.25 -13.90 -8.86
N VAL A 162 5.90 -13.93 -7.69
CA VAL A 162 7.36 -13.83 -7.60
C VAL A 162 8.04 -15.00 -8.30
N THR A 163 9.28 -14.78 -8.71
CA THR A 163 10.06 -15.76 -9.49
C THR A 163 10.64 -16.89 -8.64
N TYR A 164 11.11 -16.63 -7.41
CA TYR A 164 11.89 -17.61 -6.65
C TYR A 164 11.25 -18.10 -5.36
N ALA A 165 10.77 -17.22 -4.47
CA ALA A 165 10.23 -17.65 -3.17
C ALA A 165 8.71 -17.53 -3.13
N SER A 166 7.99 -18.62 -3.44
CA SER A 166 6.53 -18.56 -3.52
C SER A 166 5.81 -18.13 -2.23
N SER A 167 6.49 -18.16 -1.08
CA SER A 167 6.04 -17.58 0.19
C SER A 167 5.77 -16.08 0.07
N SER A 168 6.58 -15.36 -0.71
CA SER A 168 6.48 -13.93 -0.91
C SER A 168 5.45 -13.51 -1.95
N ASN A 169 4.59 -14.40 -2.43
CA ASN A 169 3.53 -13.99 -3.35
C ASN A 169 2.49 -13.10 -2.64
N PRO A 170 1.90 -12.11 -3.34
CA PRO A 170 2.12 -11.74 -4.76
C PRO A 170 3.11 -10.58 -4.98
N CYS A 171 3.60 -10.39 -6.21
CA CYS A 171 4.51 -9.28 -6.53
C CYS A 171 3.90 -8.12 -7.31
N ARG A 172 3.02 -8.37 -8.27
CA ARG A 172 2.50 -7.30 -9.13
C ARG A 172 1.07 -7.57 -9.52
N TYR A 173 0.28 -6.52 -9.66
CA TYR A 173 -1.04 -6.55 -10.24
C TYR A 173 -0.93 -6.22 -11.73
N HIS A 174 -1.51 -7.08 -12.55
CA HIS A 174 -1.68 -6.81 -13.97
C HIS A 174 -3.06 -6.17 -14.16
N HIS A 175 -3.06 -4.84 -14.20
CA HIS A 175 -4.21 -4.13 -14.74
C HIS A 175 -4.42 -4.59 -16.20
N GLY A 176 -5.47 -5.37 -16.42
CA GLY A 176 -5.80 -5.89 -17.74
C GLY A 176 -6.35 -4.78 -18.63
N ASP A 177 -6.28 -4.94 -19.95
CA ASP A 177 -6.87 -4.01 -20.93
C ASP A 177 -8.42 -3.81 -20.78
N ASN A 178 -9.04 -4.40 -19.76
CA ASN A 178 -10.44 -4.21 -19.39
C ASN A 178 -10.56 -3.04 -18.42
N SER A 179 -10.98 -1.90 -18.98
CA SER A 179 -11.17 -0.58 -18.35
C SER A 179 -12.18 -0.48 -17.20
N ASP A 180 -12.61 -1.60 -16.62
CA ASP A 180 -13.61 -1.62 -15.55
C ASP A 180 -12.98 -1.64 -14.15
N ASP A 181 -11.65 -1.78 -14.04
CA ASP A 181 -10.95 -1.61 -12.77
C ASP A 181 -11.08 -0.16 -12.32
N LEU A 182 -11.83 0.03 -11.23
CA LEU A 182 -12.01 1.33 -10.61
C LEU A 182 -10.70 1.70 -9.92
N SER A 183 -10.09 2.83 -10.31
CA SER A 183 -9.14 3.53 -9.45
C SER A 183 -9.95 4.37 -8.46
N PRO A 184 -10.19 3.90 -7.22
CA PRO A 184 -10.86 4.72 -6.21
C PRO A 184 -10.07 5.98 -5.85
N ALA A 185 -8.74 5.97 -6.06
CA ALA A 185 -7.85 7.05 -5.67
C ALA A 185 -6.51 6.98 -6.41
N ASP A 186 -5.91 8.15 -6.61
CA ASP A 186 -4.53 8.30 -7.04
C ASP A 186 -3.79 9.12 -5.97
N GLY A 187 -2.47 8.96 -5.87
CA GLY A 187 -1.64 9.70 -4.92
C GLY A 187 -0.20 9.90 -5.40
N SER A 188 0.60 10.51 -4.55
CA SER A 188 2.04 10.70 -4.74
C SER A 188 2.80 10.11 -3.57
N PHE A 189 3.98 9.57 -3.83
CA PHE A 189 4.89 9.12 -2.78
C PHE A 189 6.20 9.91 -2.86
N VAL A 190 7.04 9.78 -1.83
CA VAL A 190 8.37 10.38 -1.81
C VAL A 190 9.42 9.28 -1.72
N PHE A 191 10.36 9.26 -2.68
CA PHE A 191 11.56 8.42 -2.59
C PHE A 191 12.70 9.19 -1.93
N THR A 192 13.32 8.55 -0.94
CA THR A 192 14.50 9.08 -0.25
C THR A 192 15.64 8.06 -0.31
N SER A 193 16.84 8.51 -0.65
CA SER A 193 18.07 7.70 -0.61
C SER A 193 19.00 8.18 0.51
N GLY A 194 19.89 7.30 0.97
CA GLY A 194 20.83 7.64 2.03
C GLY A 194 20.15 7.82 3.38
N VAL A 195 19.06 7.08 3.61
CA VAL A 195 18.31 7.11 4.85
C VAL A 195 19.22 6.56 5.95
N THR A 196 19.48 7.39 6.97
CA THR A 196 20.26 6.98 8.15
C THR A 196 19.30 6.66 9.28
N THR A 197 19.07 5.37 9.47
CA THR A 197 18.18 4.76 10.45
C THR A 197 18.96 4.01 11.51
N ASP A 198 18.23 3.50 12.50
CA ASP A 198 18.70 2.45 13.40
C ASP A 198 18.70 1.06 12.72
N PHE A 199 18.81 0.97 11.39
CA PHE A 199 18.91 -0.30 10.66
C PHE A 199 20.37 -0.74 10.57
N ASP A 200 20.60 -2.04 10.70
CA ASP A 200 21.94 -2.58 10.50
C ASP A 200 22.32 -2.52 9.01
N GLY A 201 23.62 -2.44 8.74
CA GLY A 201 24.15 -2.53 7.38
C GLY A 201 24.44 -1.19 6.68
N GLY A 202 24.28 -1.19 5.36
CA GLY A 202 24.82 -0.17 4.45
C GLY A 202 23.93 1.05 4.21
N THR A 203 23.85 1.48 2.96
CA THR A 203 22.93 2.55 2.52
C THR A 203 21.50 2.03 2.48
N HIS A 204 20.57 2.81 3.01
CA HIS A 204 19.14 2.51 2.95
C HIS A 204 18.37 3.52 2.08
N TYR A 205 17.20 3.08 1.65
CA TYR A 205 16.23 3.80 0.85
C TYR A 205 14.88 3.78 1.55
N ALA A 206 14.01 4.73 1.24
CA ALA A 206 12.64 4.76 1.73
C ALA A 206 11.67 5.26 0.67
N LEU A 207 10.46 4.72 0.71
CA LEU A 207 9.27 5.29 0.10
C LEU A 207 8.30 5.73 1.20
N THR A 208 7.84 6.97 1.16
CA THR A 208 6.89 7.52 2.15
C THR A 208 5.67 8.12 1.46
N ASP A 209 4.71 8.56 2.27
CA ASP A 209 3.55 9.36 1.87
C ASP A 209 2.49 8.58 1.05
N PHE A 210 2.43 7.25 1.20
CA PHE A 210 1.30 6.48 0.67
C PHE A 210 0.07 6.74 1.53
N ASP A 211 -0.85 7.57 1.04
CA ASP A 211 -2.12 7.86 1.71
C ASP A 211 -3.05 6.64 1.69
N LEU A 212 -3.29 6.09 2.88
CA LEU A 212 -4.19 4.98 3.15
C LEU A 212 -5.59 5.45 3.56
N SER A 213 -6.00 6.69 3.25
CA SER A 213 -7.35 7.22 3.48
C SER A 213 -8.44 6.58 2.58
N LEU A 214 -8.28 5.30 2.24
CA LEU A 214 -9.16 4.55 1.37
C LEU A 214 -10.59 4.46 1.95
N PRO A 215 -11.63 4.35 1.10
CA PRO A 215 -13.00 4.14 1.58
C PRO A 215 -13.08 2.87 2.45
N GLY A 216 -13.36 3.04 3.74
CA GLY A 216 -13.32 1.94 4.73
C GLY A 216 -12.09 1.95 5.64
N ALA A 217 -11.16 2.90 5.49
CA ALA A 217 -9.91 3.04 6.25
C ALA A 217 -10.07 3.54 7.69
N SER A 218 -11.10 3.10 8.41
CA SER A 218 -11.14 3.13 9.88
C SER A 218 -10.85 1.74 10.45
N GLN A 219 -9.99 1.00 9.77
CA GLN A 219 -9.88 -0.44 9.92
C GLN A 219 -8.43 -0.84 10.11
N LYS A 220 -8.26 -1.97 10.78
CA LYS A 220 -6.99 -2.67 10.77
C LYS A 220 -6.67 -3.04 9.32
N PHE A 221 -5.40 -3.01 8.97
CA PHE A 221 -4.97 -3.43 7.66
C PHE A 221 -3.66 -4.21 7.75
N TYR A 222 -3.42 -5.00 6.71
CA TYR A 222 -2.15 -5.64 6.43
C TYR A 222 -1.65 -5.12 5.09
N SER A 223 -0.46 -4.54 5.07
CA SER A 223 0.25 -4.20 3.84
C SER A 223 1.25 -5.30 3.52
N HIS A 224 1.33 -5.69 2.26
CA HIS A 224 2.33 -6.60 1.74
C HIS A 224 3.08 -5.91 0.61
N PHE A 225 4.41 -5.96 0.66
CA PHE A 225 5.26 -5.58 -0.45
C PHE A 225 6.27 -6.68 -0.75
N THR A 226 6.49 -6.94 -2.04
CA THR A 226 7.62 -7.74 -2.48
C THR A 226 8.22 -7.27 -3.80
N MET A 227 9.47 -7.63 -4.03
CA MET A 227 10.16 -7.46 -5.30
C MET A 227 9.88 -8.64 -6.24
N THR A 228 10.04 -8.48 -7.55
CA THR A 228 9.66 -9.52 -8.54
C THR A 228 10.36 -10.86 -8.35
N CYS A 229 11.54 -10.88 -7.72
CA CYS A 229 12.25 -12.12 -7.40
C CYS A 229 11.73 -12.82 -6.13
N GLY A 230 11.03 -12.08 -5.25
CA GLY A 230 10.55 -12.56 -3.96
C GLY A 230 11.67 -12.82 -2.98
N ASN A 231 12.61 -11.88 -2.79
CA ASN A 231 13.77 -12.12 -1.94
C ASN A 231 13.42 -12.24 -0.44
N ASP A 232 12.32 -11.62 -0.03
CA ASP A 232 11.76 -11.57 1.34
C ASP A 232 10.26 -11.20 1.24
N THR A 233 9.49 -11.47 2.29
CA THR A 233 8.05 -11.16 2.37
C THR A 233 7.81 -10.05 3.37
N PHE A 234 7.54 -8.85 2.87
CA PHE A 234 7.53 -7.70 3.74
C PHE A 234 6.12 -7.27 4.14
N ILE A 235 5.77 -7.50 5.41
CA ILE A 235 4.40 -7.30 5.91
C ILE A 235 4.35 -6.25 7.01
N GLY A 236 3.42 -5.31 6.85
CA GLY A 236 3.04 -4.33 7.87
C GLY A 236 1.63 -4.60 8.38
N LYS A 237 1.40 -4.48 9.69
CA LYS A 237 0.08 -4.57 10.33
C LYS A 237 -0.25 -3.27 11.04
N GLY A 238 -1.07 -2.45 10.39
CA GLY A 238 -1.44 -1.13 10.88
C GLY A 238 -2.90 -1.02 11.28
N GLN A 239 -3.22 0.12 11.89
CA GLN A 239 -4.59 0.58 12.06
C GLN A 239 -4.57 2.09 11.84
N THR A 240 -5.24 2.54 10.78
CA THR A 240 -5.42 3.97 10.51
C THR A 240 -6.33 4.61 11.57
N PRO A 241 -6.16 5.90 11.88
CA PRO A 241 -7.07 6.62 12.75
C PRO A 241 -8.51 6.49 12.26
N VAL A 242 -9.45 6.35 13.20
CA VAL A 242 -10.87 6.50 12.86
C VAL A 242 -11.12 8.00 12.67
N PRO A 243 -11.64 8.47 11.53
CA PRO A 243 -12.00 9.87 11.38
C PRO A 243 -12.93 10.26 12.53
N GLU A 244 -12.58 11.31 13.28
CA GLU A 244 -13.39 11.85 14.36
C GLU A 244 -14.34 13.02 13.96
N PRO A 245 -14.83 13.20 12.72
CA PRO A 245 -15.62 14.40 12.41
C PRO A 245 -17.00 14.37 13.09
N ALA A 246 -17.57 13.19 13.30
CA ALA A 246 -18.90 13.04 13.91
C ALA A 246 -18.87 13.13 15.44
N THR A 247 -17.83 12.64 16.11
CA THR A 247 -17.76 12.63 17.58
C THR A 247 -17.55 14.02 18.14
N LEU A 248 -16.62 14.80 17.59
CA LEU A 248 -16.42 16.19 18.01
C LEU A 248 -17.64 17.07 17.69
N PHE A 249 -18.24 16.87 16.53
CA PHE A 249 -19.48 17.56 16.17
C PHE A 249 -20.64 17.17 17.11
N LEU A 250 -20.85 15.89 17.36
CA LEU A 250 -21.91 15.40 18.25
C LEU A 250 -21.69 15.85 19.69
N PHE A 251 -20.43 15.85 20.15
CA PHE A 251 -20.05 16.40 21.45
C PHE A 251 -20.36 17.89 21.53
N GLY A 252 -19.95 18.67 20.53
CA GLY A 252 -20.26 20.10 20.43
C GLY A 252 -21.78 20.38 20.41
N ALA A 253 -22.52 19.62 19.59
CA ALA A 253 -23.98 19.71 19.51
C ALA A 253 -24.66 19.29 20.83
N GLY A 254 -24.14 18.28 21.52
CA GLY A 254 -24.60 17.85 22.84
C GLY A 254 -24.45 18.95 23.89
N ILE A 255 -23.30 19.61 23.94
CA ILE A 255 -23.06 20.76 24.84
C ILE A 255 -23.99 21.93 24.47
N ALA A 256 -24.13 22.24 23.19
CA ALA A 256 -25.02 23.30 22.71
C ALA A 256 -26.49 23.02 23.09
N GLY A 257 -26.93 21.76 22.98
CA GLY A 257 -28.26 21.33 23.41
C GLY A 257 -28.50 21.47 24.91
N LEU A 258 -27.53 21.05 25.74
CA LEU A 258 -27.62 21.17 27.20
C LEU A 258 -27.66 22.62 27.68
N THR A 259 -26.82 23.48 27.09
CA THR A 259 -26.79 24.92 27.41
C THR A 259 -28.08 25.61 26.98
N SER A 260 -28.61 25.30 25.80
CA SER A 260 -29.89 25.81 25.29
C SER A 260 -31.09 25.39 26.16
N ARG A 261 -31.10 24.14 26.65
CA ARG A 261 -32.16 23.66 27.56
C ARG A 261 -32.12 24.39 28.91
N ARG A 262 -30.93 24.75 29.40
CA ARG A 262 -30.78 25.49 30.67
C ARG A 262 -31.22 26.95 30.52
N SER A 263 -30.92 27.60 29.40
CA SER A 263 -31.33 28.98 29.15
C SER A 263 -32.85 29.10 28.95
N ALA A 264 -33.47 28.12 28.30
CA ALA A 264 -34.92 28.07 28.12
C ALA A 264 -35.72 27.95 29.44
N ARG A 265 -35.15 27.32 30.48
CA ARG A 265 -35.80 27.19 31.81
C ARG A 265 -35.76 28.45 32.67
N LYS A 266 -34.94 29.45 32.31
CA LYS A 266 -34.81 30.70 33.05
C LYS A 266 -35.71 31.83 32.52
N ARG A 267 -36.44 31.58 31.43
CA ARG A 267 -37.49 32.45 30.88
C ARG A 267 -38.84 31.91 31.30
#